data_AF-A0A183M569-F1
#
_entry.id   AF-A0A183M569-F1
#
_cell.length_a   1.000
_cell.length_b   1.000
_cell.length_c   1.000
_cell.angle_alpha   90.00
_cell.angle_beta   90.00
_cell.angle_gamma   90.00
#
_symmetry.space_group_name_H-M   'P 1'
#
loop_
_entity.id
_entity.type
_entity.pdbx_description
1 polymer ?
#
loop_
_entity_poly.entity_id
_entity_poly.type
_entity_poly.pdbx_seq_one_letter_code
_entity_poly.pdbx_strand_id
1 'polypeptide(L)'
;MKALLNDKSKFQKLAVKNDVADKIEKKLTDSVKEIKQQRVISEKVFEMLKPTGTIKPRLYGLPKIHKRGLPLRPVLDMNNSAYHAIAK
;
A
#
# COMPACT_ATOMS: atom_id res chain seq x y z
N MET A 1 -8.35 16.64 -6.21
CA MET A 1 -7.21 15.70 -6.32
C MET A 1 -5.89 16.41 -6.60
N LYS A 2 -5.78 17.24 -7.65
CA LYS A 2 -4.53 17.95 -8.02
C LYS A 2 -3.92 18.76 -6.87
N ALA A 3 -4.72 19.53 -6.14
CA ALA A 3 -4.25 20.30 -4.97
C ALA A 3 -3.65 19.41 -3.87
N LEU A 4 -4.20 18.20 -3.65
CA LEU A 4 -3.69 17.23 -2.68
C LEU A 4 -2.39 16.57 -3.15
N LEU A 5 -2.32 16.17 -4.43
CA LEU A 5 -1.13 15.55 -5.01
C LEU A 5 0.04 16.52 -5.22
N ASN A 6 -0.24 17.83 -5.24
CA ASN A 6 0.78 18.88 -5.31
C ASN A 6 1.42 19.18 -3.95
N ASP A 7 0.92 18.62 -2.86
CA ASP A 7 1.51 18.76 -1.54
C ASP A 7 2.86 18.02 -1.49
N LYS A 8 3.95 18.78 -1.67
CA LYS A 8 5.32 18.26 -1.69
C LYS A 8 5.80 17.72 -0.33
N SER A 9 5.11 18.06 0.76
CA SER A 9 5.44 17.49 2.08
C SER A 9 5.02 16.02 2.20
N LYS A 10 4.06 15.58 1.38
CA LYS A 10 3.47 14.23 1.44
C LYS A 10 3.68 13.42 0.18
N PHE A 11 3.73 14.06 -0.98
CA PHE A 11 3.79 13.38 -2.27
C PHE A 11 5.00 13.81 -3.08
N GLN A 12 5.71 12.83 -3.61
CA GLN A 12 6.80 13.03 -4.55
C GLN A 12 6.53 12.24 -5.82
N LYS A 13 6.70 12.89 -6.97
CA LYS A 13 6.60 12.23 -8.26
C LYS A 13 7.86 11.38 -8.47
N LEU A 14 7.68 10.08 -8.66
CA LEU A 14 8.78 9.18 -8.99
C LEU A 14 9.24 9.42 -10.43
N ALA A 15 10.55 9.63 -10.62
CA ALA A 15 11.15 9.84 -11.94
C ALA A 15 11.23 8.55 -12.77
N VAL A 16 11.24 7.40 -12.11
CA VAL A 16 11.43 6.07 -12.73
C VAL A 16 10.10 5.33 -12.73
N LYS A 17 9.66 4.85 -13.90
CA LYS A 17 8.44 4.03 -14.07
C LYS A 17 8.61 2.55 -13.69
N ASN A 18 9.82 2.14 -13.29
CA ASN A 18 10.12 0.77 -12.91
C ASN A 18 9.21 0.32 -11.78
N ASP A 19 8.88 -0.97 -11.79
CA ASP A 19 7.93 -1.53 -10.85
C ASP A 19 8.53 -1.59 -9.43
N VAL A 20 8.32 -0.51 -8.67
CA VAL A 20 8.71 -0.41 -7.26
C VAL A 20 7.97 -1.47 -6.44
N ALA A 21 6.82 -1.97 -6.92
CA ALA A 21 6.02 -2.98 -6.22
C ALA A 21 6.82 -4.26 -5.98
N ASP A 22 7.51 -4.78 -7.00
CA ASP A 22 8.31 -6.01 -6.87
C ASP A 22 9.45 -5.87 -5.84
N LYS A 23 10.09 -4.70 -5.81
CA LYS A 23 11.16 -4.42 -4.83
C LYS A 23 10.61 -4.37 -3.41
N ILE A 24 9.45 -3.74 -3.23
CA ILE A 24 8.76 -3.68 -1.94
C ILE A 24 8.32 -5.08 -1.51
N GLU A 25 7.72 -5.85 -2.42
CA GLU A 25 7.26 -7.21 -2.18
C GLU A 25 8.40 -8.11 -1.71
N LYS A 26 9.55 -8.06 -2.40
CA LYS A 26 10.77 -8.77 -2.00
C LYS A 26 11.23 -8.36 -0.62
N LYS A 27 11.38 -7.06 -0.37
CA LYS A 27 11.83 -6.55 0.93
C LYS A 27 10.90 -6.95 2.08
N LEU A 28 9.59 -6.92 1.84
CA LEU A 28 8.59 -7.33 2.82
C LEU A 28 8.68 -8.83 3.11
N THR A 29 8.79 -9.64 2.05
CA THR A 29 8.94 -11.09 2.14
C THR A 29 10.22 -11.47 2.89
N ASP A 30 11.34 -10.81 2.60
CA ASP A 30 12.61 -11.03 3.28
C ASP A 30 12.51 -10.71 4.77
N SER A 31 11.88 -9.58 5.12
CA SER A 31 11.67 -9.18 6.52
C SER A 31 10.80 -10.20 7.28
N VAL A 32 9.71 -10.66 6.65
CA VAL A 32 8.79 -11.64 7.26
C VAL A 32 9.46 -13.02 7.38
N LYS A 33 10.36 -13.36 6.44
CA LYS A 33 11.18 -14.57 6.49
C LYS A 33 12.20 -14.55 7.62
N GLU A 34 12.85 -13.42 7.88
CA GLU A 34 13.76 -13.25 9.03
C GLU A 34 13.01 -13.47 10.36
N ILE A 35 11.82 -12.89 10.51
CA ILE A 35 10.98 -13.06 11.71
C ILE A 35 10.58 -14.53 11.89
N LYS A 36 10.27 -15.24 10.80
CA LYS A 36 10.00 -16.69 10.83
C LYS A 36 11.23 -17.49 11.23
N GLN A 37 12.42 -17.15 10.73
CA GLN A 37 13.68 -17.81 11.08
C GLN A 37 14.00 -17.65 12.58
N GLN A 38 13.64 -16.51 13.16
CA GLN A 38 13.70 -16.26 14.60
C GLN A 38 12.62 -17.02 15.40
N ARG A 39 11.77 -17.83 14.74
CA ARG A 39 10.66 -18.60 15.32
C ARG A 39 9.62 -17.75 16.07
N VAL A 40 9.52 -16.46 15.74
CA VAL A 40 8.53 -15.54 16.34
C VAL A 40 7.13 -15.78 15.77
N ILE A 41 7.04 -16.21 14.52
CA ILE A 41 5.77 -16.49 13.82
C ILE A 41 5.72 -17.94 13.32
N SER A 42 4.52 -18.49 13.24
CA SER A 42 4.28 -19.83 12.67
C SER A 42 4.26 -19.78 11.14
N GLU A 43 4.41 -20.95 10.51
CA GLU A 43 4.29 -21.11 9.04
C GLU A 43 2.99 -20.53 8.50
N LYS A 44 1.88 -20.78 9.20
CA LYS A 44 0.56 -20.28 8.81
C LYS A 44 0.51 -18.75 8.79
N VAL A 45 1.13 -18.11 9.79
CA VAL A 45 1.19 -16.64 9.86
C VAL A 45 2.12 -16.09 8.80
N PHE A 46 3.24 -16.77 8.52
CA PHE A 46 4.15 -16.42 7.43
C PHE A 46 3.43 -16.40 6.08
N GLU A 47 2.73 -17.47 5.70
CA GLU A 47 2.01 -17.55 4.42
C GLU A 47 0.87 -16.52 4.33
N MET A 48 0.22 -16.19 5.46
CA MET A 48 -0.80 -15.13 5.50
C MET A 48 -0.21 -13.72 5.30
N LEU A 49 0.98 -13.46 5.84
CA LEU A 49 1.65 -12.15 5.77
C LEU A 49 2.43 -11.96 4.48
N LYS A 50 2.84 -13.06 3.83
CA LYS A 50 3.63 -13.03 2.61
C LYS A 50 2.77 -12.50 1.44
N PRO A 51 3.12 -11.35 0.85
CA PRO A 51 2.43 -10.86 -0.34
C PRO A 51 2.67 -11.79 -1.54
N THR A 52 1.65 -11.96 -2.39
CA THR A 52 1.73 -12.77 -3.60
C THR A 52 0.99 -12.08 -4.74
N GLY A 53 1.67 -11.80 -5.85
CA GLY A 53 1.01 -11.32 -7.08
C GLY A 53 0.42 -9.92 -6.92
N THR A 54 1.23 -9.01 -6.38
CA THR A 54 0.75 -7.76 -5.82
C THR A 54 0.37 -6.70 -6.86
N ILE A 55 -0.80 -6.07 -6.68
CA ILE A 55 -1.21 -4.86 -7.41
C ILE A 55 -0.79 -3.59 -6.65
N LYS A 56 -0.37 -2.56 -7.39
CA LYS A 56 -0.09 -1.24 -6.82
C LYS A 56 -1.34 -0.66 -6.14
N PRO A 57 -1.22 -0.13 -4.90
CA PRO A 57 -2.31 0.60 -4.27
C PRO A 57 -2.83 1.74 -5.15
N ARG A 58 -4.15 1.95 -5.11
CA ARG A 58 -4.80 2.98 -5.92
C ARG A 58 -5.32 4.11 -5.03
N LEU A 59 -4.80 5.31 -5.23
CA LEU A 59 -5.32 6.51 -4.57
C LEU A 59 -6.35 7.20 -5.48
N TYR A 60 -7.60 7.29 -5.02
CA TYR A 60 -8.66 8.01 -5.71
C TYR A 60 -9.47 8.89 -4.75
N GLY A 61 -10.31 9.77 -5.31
CA GLY A 61 -11.15 10.68 -4.52
C GLY A 61 -12.63 10.40 -4.74
N LEU A 62 -13.38 10.21 -3.66
CA LEU A 62 -14.84 10.11 -3.70
C LEU A 62 -15.50 11.40 -3.19
N PRO A 63 -16.59 11.89 -3.79
CA PRO A 63 -17.27 13.09 -3.32
C PRO A 63 -17.93 12.85 -1.95
N LYS A 64 -17.77 13.79 -1.01
CA LYS A 64 -18.57 13.81 0.22
C LYS A 64 -19.94 14.43 -0.08
N ILE A 65 -20.90 13.60 -0.50
CA ILE A 65 -22.24 14.03 -0.95
C ILE A 65 -23.05 14.81 0.09
N HIS A 66 -22.76 14.62 1.37
CA HIS A 66 -23.43 15.30 2.48
C HIS A 66 -22.85 16.68 2.81
N LYS A 67 -21.81 17.15 2.11
CA LYS A 67 -21.20 18.47 2.34
C LYS A 67 -21.41 19.39 1.13
N ARG A 68 -21.72 20.66 1.38
CA ARG A 68 -21.78 21.70 0.35
C ARG A 68 -20.41 21.81 -0.36
N GLY A 69 -20.45 22.02 -1.67
CA GLY A 69 -19.25 22.06 -2.51
C GLY A 69 -18.65 20.69 -2.84
N LEU A 70 -19.28 19.59 -2.40
CA LEU A 70 -18.89 18.21 -2.73
C LEU A 70 -17.37 17.93 -2.58
N PRO A 71 -16.76 18.26 -1.43
CA PRO A 71 -15.33 18.08 -1.25
C PRO A 71 -14.93 16.60 -1.42
N LEU A 72 -13.79 16.36 -2.07
CA LEU A 72 -13.27 15.00 -2.26
C LEU A 72 -12.73 14.42 -0.96
N ARG A 73 -13.10 13.17 -0.66
CA ARG A 73 -12.46 12.30 0.33
C ARG A 73 -11.42 11.44 -0.40
N PRO A 74 -10.11 11.62 -0.14
CA PRO A 74 -9.10 10.69 -0.65
C PRO A 74 -9.30 9.31 -0.01
N VAL A 75 -9.20 8.26 -0.83
CA VAL A 75 -9.27 6.84 -0.44
C VAL A 75 -8.08 6.14 -1.07
N LEU A 76 -7.27 5.49 -0.24
CA LEU A 76 -6.20 4.61 -0.68
C LEU A 76 -6.69 3.17 -0.63
N ASP A 77 -6.92 2.59 -1.80
CA ASP A 77 -7.31 1.20 -1.94
C ASP A 77 -6.07 0.30 -1.92
N MET A 78 -6.00 -0.52 -0.88
CA MET A 78 -4.93 -1.47 -0.63
C MET A 78 -5.30 -2.90 -1.05
N ASN A 79 -6.47 -3.12 -1.68
CA ASN A 79 -6.89 -4.45 -2.11
C ASN A 79 -5.88 -5.05 -3.08
N ASN A 80 -5.52 -6.30 -2.82
CA ASN A 80 -4.49 -7.07 -3.52
C ASN A 80 -3.11 -6.38 -3.57
N SER A 81 -2.85 -5.42 -2.67
CA SER A 81 -1.54 -4.81 -2.52
C SER A 81 -0.66 -5.56 -1.51
N ALA A 82 0.63 -5.21 -1.45
CA ALA A 82 1.61 -5.88 -0.58
C ALA A 82 1.26 -5.66 0.89
N TYR A 83 0.45 -4.64 1.15
CA TYR A 83 0.01 -4.21 2.45
C TYR A 83 -1.39 -4.71 2.79
N HIS A 84 -2.06 -5.45 1.90
CA HIS A 84 -3.46 -5.87 2.10
C HIS A 84 -3.63 -6.62 3.43
N ALA A 85 -2.78 -7.60 3.73
CA ALA A 85 -2.88 -8.39 4.95
C ALA A 85 -2.75 -7.57 6.25
N ILE A 86 -2.16 -6.37 6.18
CA ILE A 86 -1.89 -5.51 7.35
C ILE A 86 -2.67 -4.18 7.31
N ALA A 87 -3.36 -3.87 6.22
CA ALA A 87 -4.16 -2.66 6.08
C ALA A 87 -5.43 -2.77 6.94
N LYS A 88 -5.61 -1.85 7.88
CA LYS A 88 -6.73 -1.82 8.83
C LYS A 88 -7.44 -0.47 8.77
#